data_AF-A0A258H638-F1
#
_entry.id   AF-A0A258H638-F1
#
_cell.length_a   1.000
_cell.length_b   1.000
_cell.length_c   1.000
_cell.angle_alpha   90.00
_cell.angle_beta   90.00
_cell.angle_gamma   90.00
#
_symmetry.space_group_name_H-M   'P 1'
#
loop_
_entity.id
_entity.type
_entity.pdbx_description
1 polymer ?
#
loop_
_entity_poly.entity_id
_entity_poly.type
_entity_poly.pdbx_seq_one_letter_code
_entity_poly.pdbx_strand_id
1 'polypeptide(L)'
;MRRSILIPMLMGLTSCGPAPFAVDPNDDYHCAIIFLTLDRATDRQSVDPKFLVATHTLKTWYFSRMSEEEFAASNQGIESINAEVRRDPTIVASIAKACATRADKNPEFRRFAASAMK
;
A
#
# COMPACT_ATOMS: atom_id res chain seq x y z
N MET A 1 -17.04 -41.59 45.93
CA MET A 1 -17.56 -40.68 44.89
C MET A 1 -16.40 -40.30 43.97
N ARG A 2 -16.43 -40.78 42.72
CA ARG A 2 -15.47 -40.38 41.68
C ARG A 2 -15.92 -39.05 41.08
N ARG A 3 -15.07 -38.03 41.10
CA ARG A 3 -15.19 -36.86 40.22
C ARG A 3 -13.83 -36.63 39.56
N SER A 4 -13.68 -37.23 38.38
CA SER A 4 -12.72 -36.80 37.39
C SER A 4 -13.12 -35.40 36.92
N ILE A 5 -12.23 -34.42 37.05
CA ILE A 5 -12.31 -33.20 36.25
C ILE A 5 -10.97 -33.08 35.54
N LEU A 6 -10.94 -33.67 34.34
CA LEU A 6 -10.04 -33.28 33.27
C LEU A 6 -10.35 -31.82 32.93
N ILE A 7 -9.44 -30.91 33.27
CA ILE A 7 -9.41 -29.59 32.63
C ILE A 7 -8.47 -29.72 31.43
N PRO A 8 -8.97 -29.58 30.19
CA PRO A 8 -8.17 -29.73 29.00
C PRO A 8 -7.26 -28.51 28.79
N MET A 9 -6.08 -28.82 28.27
CA MET A 9 -5.19 -27.94 27.53
C MET A 9 -5.96 -26.88 26.72
N LEU A 10 -5.82 -25.62 27.10
CA LEU A 10 -6.20 -24.44 26.31
C LEU A 10 -5.14 -23.36 26.51
N MET A 11 -3.89 -23.69 26.21
CA MET A 11 -2.83 -22.71 25.92
C MET A 11 -2.36 -22.97 24.50
N GLY A 12 -3.11 -22.44 23.53
CA GLY A 12 -2.86 -22.69 22.11
C GLY A 12 -3.63 -21.77 21.17
N LEU A 13 -3.95 -20.55 21.60
CA LEU A 13 -4.53 -19.46 20.82
C LEU A 13 -4.09 -18.21 21.60
N THR A 14 -3.31 -17.24 21.13
CA THR A 14 -3.00 -16.78 19.79
C THR A 14 -1.65 -16.06 19.86
N SER A 15 -0.60 -16.60 19.24
CA SER A 15 0.40 -15.68 18.69
C SER A 15 -0.31 -14.96 17.56
N CYS A 16 -0.94 -13.82 17.85
CA CYS A 16 -1.21 -12.83 16.82
C CYS A 16 0.18 -12.33 16.39
N GLY A 17 0.90 -13.12 15.59
CA GLY A 17 1.85 -12.54 14.67
C GLY A 17 1.06 -11.51 13.86
N PRO A 18 1.65 -10.35 13.53
CA PRO A 18 0.96 -9.39 12.68
C PRO A 18 0.46 -10.16 11.47
N ALA A 19 -0.86 -10.19 11.28
CA ALA A 19 -1.44 -10.75 10.07
C ALA A 19 -0.67 -10.13 8.90
N PRO A 20 -0.26 -10.91 7.88
CA PRO A 20 0.45 -10.36 6.75
C PRO A 20 -0.36 -9.16 6.27
N PHE A 21 0.28 -8.00 6.23
CA PHE A 21 -0.35 -6.73 5.90
C PHE A 21 -0.85 -6.85 4.45
N ALA A 22 -2.09 -7.32 4.31
CA ALA A 22 -2.68 -7.61 3.02
C ALA A 22 -2.93 -6.28 2.34
N VAL A 23 -2.11 -5.99 1.34
CA VAL A 23 -2.15 -4.73 0.63
C VAL A 23 -3.43 -4.65 -0.20
N ASP A 24 -4.34 -3.78 0.21
CA ASP A 24 -5.65 -3.59 -0.43
C ASP A 24 -5.58 -2.52 -1.54
N PRO A 25 -5.79 -2.88 -2.83
CA PRO A 25 -5.89 -1.94 -3.94
C PRO A 25 -7.17 -1.10 -3.96
N ASN A 26 -7.99 -1.11 -2.90
CA ASN A 26 -9.15 -0.23 -2.70
C ASN A 26 -8.93 0.84 -1.61
N ASP A 27 -7.86 0.71 -0.82
CA ASP A 27 -7.47 1.67 0.21
C ASP A 27 -6.61 2.79 -0.41
N ASP A 28 -6.88 4.06 -0.08
CA ASP A 28 -6.07 5.21 -0.51
C ASP A 28 -4.69 5.20 0.18
N TYR A 29 -4.61 4.75 1.46
CA TYR A 29 -3.38 4.63 2.23
C TYR A 29 -2.40 3.63 1.59
N HIS A 30 -2.86 2.42 1.25
CA HIS A 30 -2.02 1.41 0.61
C HIS A 30 -1.53 1.84 -0.78
N CYS A 31 -2.40 2.47 -1.57
CA CYS A 31 -2.03 2.98 -2.88
C CYS A 31 -1.01 4.13 -2.77
N ALA A 32 -1.14 5.03 -1.78
CA ALA A 32 -0.16 6.07 -1.51
C ALA A 32 1.23 5.49 -1.24
N ILE A 33 1.31 4.47 -0.39
CA ILE A 33 2.58 3.83 -0.02
C ILE A 33 3.18 3.10 -1.22
N ILE A 34 2.39 2.40 -2.03
CA ILE A 34 2.90 1.74 -3.24
C ILE A 34 3.55 2.75 -4.18
N PHE A 35 2.87 3.87 -4.48
CA PHE A 35 3.44 4.86 -5.38
C PHE A 35 4.59 5.65 -4.75
N LEU A 36 4.63 5.81 -3.42
CA LEU A 36 5.80 6.32 -2.72
C LEU A 36 7.00 5.38 -2.86
N THR A 37 6.79 4.08 -2.70
CA THR A 37 7.84 3.06 -2.86
C THR A 37 8.36 3.02 -4.28
N LEU A 38 7.48 3.04 -5.29
CA LEU A 38 7.88 3.09 -6.71
C LEU A 38 8.63 4.39 -7.03
N ASP A 39 8.13 5.55 -6.58
CA ASP A 39 8.78 6.86 -6.78
C ASP A 39 10.18 6.91 -6.14
N ARG A 40 10.38 6.26 -4.99
CA ARG A 40 11.69 6.16 -4.31
C ARG A 40 12.62 5.11 -4.93
N ALA A 41 12.09 4.00 -5.42
CA ALA A 41 12.86 2.91 -6.02
C ALA A 41 13.30 3.21 -7.46
N THR A 42 12.69 4.22 -8.10
CA THR A 42 13.00 4.55 -9.49
C THR A 42 14.31 5.33 -9.58
N ASP A 43 15.32 4.75 -10.23
CA ASP A 43 16.49 5.50 -10.67
C ASP A 43 16.08 6.46 -11.80
N ARG A 44 16.19 7.75 -11.51
CA ARG A 44 15.71 8.81 -12.40
C ARG A 44 16.49 8.91 -13.71
N GLN A 45 17.66 8.29 -13.82
CA GLN A 45 18.49 8.34 -15.02
C GLN A 45 18.14 7.26 -16.04
N SER A 46 17.51 6.16 -15.61
CA SER A 46 17.30 4.96 -16.42
C SER A 46 15.82 4.65 -16.72
N VAL A 47 14.90 5.48 -16.23
CA VAL A 47 13.45 5.26 -16.37
C VAL A 47 12.79 6.37 -17.21
N ASP A 48 11.78 5.98 -17.98
CA ASP A 48 10.98 6.89 -18.79
C ASP A 48 10.47 8.06 -17.93
N PRO A 49 10.76 9.32 -18.30
CA PRO A 49 10.26 10.50 -17.59
C PRO A 49 8.74 10.50 -17.40
N LYS A 50 7.97 9.92 -18.33
CA LYS A 50 6.51 9.80 -18.21
C LYS A 50 6.11 8.88 -17.06
N PHE A 51 6.86 7.82 -16.82
CA PHE A 51 6.62 6.92 -15.70
C PHE A 51 6.87 7.64 -14.38
N LEU A 52 7.97 8.40 -14.27
CA LEU A 52 8.28 9.22 -13.10
C LEU A 52 7.17 10.24 -12.79
N VAL A 53 6.70 10.95 -13.82
CA VAL A 53 5.58 11.89 -13.67
C VAL A 53 4.32 11.16 -13.21
N ALA A 54 3.96 10.04 -13.85
CA ALA A 54 2.77 9.28 -13.50
C ALA A 54 2.80 8.76 -12.05
N THR A 55 3.91 8.16 -11.61
CA THR A 55 4.07 7.68 -10.24
C THR A 55 4.01 8.83 -9.24
N HIS A 56 4.66 9.96 -9.55
CA HIS A 56 4.64 11.13 -8.70
C HIS A 56 3.22 11.74 -8.58
N THR A 57 2.50 11.87 -9.70
CA THR A 57 1.13 12.40 -9.72
C THR A 57 0.18 11.51 -8.92
N LEU A 58 0.25 10.18 -9.09
CA LEU A 58 -0.57 9.24 -8.34
C LEU A 58 -0.27 9.29 -6.83
N LYS A 59 1.03 9.27 -6.47
CA LYS A 59 1.48 9.44 -5.09
C LYS A 59 0.88 10.70 -4.46
N THR A 60 1.09 11.86 -5.10
CA THR A 60 0.63 13.15 -4.57
C THR A 60 -0.89 13.21 -4.46
N TRP A 61 -1.61 12.65 -5.44
CA TRP A 61 -3.06 12.59 -5.38
C TRP A 61 -3.56 11.76 -4.20
N TYR A 62 -3.02 10.56 -3.99
CA TYR A 62 -3.43 9.73 -2.84
C TYR A 62 -3.11 10.41 -1.51
N PHE A 63 -1.90 10.96 -1.34
CA PHE A 63 -1.54 11.69 -0.12
C PHE A 63 -2.41 12.92 0.14
N SER A 64 -2.90 13.60 -0.90
CA SER A 64 -3.80 14.76 -0.75
C SER A 64 -5.16 14.41 -0.12
N ARG A 65 -5.49 13.12 -0.04
CA ARG A 65 -6.76 12.60 0.49
C ARG A 65 -6.61 11.98 1.87
N MET A 66 -5.38 11.89 2.37
CA MET A 66 -5.07 11.28 3.66
C MET A 66 -5.13 12.32 4.78
N SER A 67 -5.52 11.88 5.96
CA SER A 67 -5.37 12.62 7.21
C SER A 67 -3.89 12.72 7.63
N GLU A 68 -3.59 13.64 8.54
CA GLU A 68 -2.24 13.79 9.10
C GLU A 68 -1.75 12.53 9.82
N GLU A 69 -2.67 11.82 10.49
CA GLU A 69 -2.40 10.55 11.18
C GLU A 69 -2.03 9.45 10.20
N GLU A 70 -2.78 9.32 9.11
CA GLU A 70 -2.49 8.37 8.03
C GLU A 70 -1.17 8.73 7.30
N PHE A 71 -0.89 10.01 7.12
CA PHE A 71 0.37 10.47 6.55
C PHE A 71 1.56 10.08 7.45
N ALA A 72 1.45 10.28 8.77
CA ALA A 72 2.49 9.90 9.72
C ALA A 72 2.71 8.37 9.74
N ALA A 73 1.63 7.59 9.66
CA ALA A 73 1.69 6.13 9.60
C ALA A 73 2.32 5.60 8.30
N SER A 74 2.25 6.36 7.20
CA SER A 74 2.71 5.90 5.88
C SER A 74 4.17 5.44 5.86
N ASN A 75 5.06 6.06 6.65
CA ASN A 75 6.46 5.65 6.75
C ASN A 75 6.63 4.23 7.32
N GLN A 76 5.76 3.81 8.24
CA GLN A 76 5.76 2.45 8.79
C GLN A 76 5.21 1.45 7.76
N GLY A 77 4.20 1.86 6.98
CA GLY A 77 3.64 1.03 5.92
C GLY A 77 4.62 0.71 4.77
N ILE A 78 5.64 1.56 4.54
CA ILE A 78 6.66 1.34 3.51
C ILE A 78 7.43 0.04 3.75
N GLU A 79 7.77 -0.29 5.01
CA GLU A 79 8.51 -1.52 5.31
C GLU A 79 7.70 -2.77 4.99
N SER A 80 6.40 -2.76 5.30
CA SER A 80 5.47 -3.83 4.96
C SER A 80 5.35 -4.02 3.45
N ILE A 81 5.19 -2.94 2.69
CA ILE A 81 5.16 -3.01 1.22
C ILE A 81 6.49 -3.51 0.67
N ASN A 82 7.63 -3.03 1.18
CA ASN A 82 8.95 -3.49 0.75
C ASN A 82 9.17 -4.98 1.03
N ALA A 83 8.66 -5.50 2.15
CA ALA A 83 8.70 -6.92 2.45
C ALA A 83 7.90 -7.73 1.41
N GLU A 84 6.72 -7.26 1.02
CA GLU A 84 5.91 -7.87 -0.04
C GLU A 84 6.57 -7.77 -1.43
N VAL A 85 7.17 -6.63 -1.78
CA VAL A 85 7.95 -6.46 -3.04
C VAL A 85 9.08 -7.48 -3.12
N ARG A 86 9.83 -7.67 -2.02
CA ARG A 86 10.93 -8.64 -1.97
C ARG A 86 10.45 -10.08 -2.09
N ARG A 87 9.27 -10.37 -1.55
CA ARG A 87 8.65 -11.71 -1.59
C ARG A 87 8.12 -12.03 -2.99
N ASP A 88 7.38 -11.10 -3.59
CA ASP A 88 6.82 -11.23 -4.92
C ASP A 88 6.62 -9.85 -5.59
N PRO A 89 7.53 -9.43 -6.47
CA PRO A 89 7.44 -8.12 -7.13
C PRO A 89 6.25 -8.04 -8.10
N THR A 90 5.72 -9.18 -8.56
CA THR A 90 4.57 -9.20 -9.50
C THR A 90 3.27 -8.79 -8.81
N ILE A 91 3.13 -9.09 -7.51
CA ILE A 91 1.99 -8.67 -6.69
C ILE A 91 1.95 -7.14 -6.62
N VAL A 92 3.06 -6.48 -6.33
CA VAL A 92 3.08 -5.01 -6.22
C VAL A 92 2.81 -4.35 -7.58
N ALA A 93 3.30 -4.91 -8.68
CA ALA A 93 2.95 -4.42 -10.01
C ALA A 93 1.45 -4.53 -10.32
N SER A 94 0.82 -5.66 -9.94
CA SER A 94 -0.63 -5.87 -10.09
C SER A 94 -1.43 -4.87 -9.25
N ILE A 95 -1.03 -4.65 -8.00
CA ILE A 95 -1.72 -3.73 -7.08
C ILE A 95 -1.52 -2.28 -7.53
N ALA A 96 -0.31 -1.89 -7.94
CA ALA A 96 -0.05 -0.56 -8.50
C ALA A 96 -0.93 -0.29 -9.73
N LYS A 97 -1.08 -1.27 -10.62
CA LYS A 97 -1.97 -1.17 -11.78
C LYS A 97 -3.43 -1.02 -11.36
N ALA A 98 -3.89 -1.76 -10.35
CA ALA A 98 -5.23 -1.65 -9.82
C ALA A 98 -5.50 -0.25 -9.22
N CYS A 99 -4.57 0.26 -8.41
CA CYS A 99 -4.62 1.62 -7.87
C CYS A 99 -4.68 2.67 -9.01
N ALA A 100 -3.76 2.62 -9.98
CA ALA A 100 -3.76 3.55 -11.11
C ALA A 100 -5.08 3.51 -11.90
N THR A 101 -5.64 2.31 -12.12
CA THR A 101 -6.93 2.14 -12.80
C THR A 101 -8.08 2.74 -12.00
N ARG A 102 -8.05 2.60 -10.66
CA ARG A 102 -9.04 3.20 -9.75
C ARG A 102 -8.96 4.73 -9.81
N ALA A 103 -7.75 5.28 -9.73
CA ALA A 103 -7.50 6.71 -9.84
C ALA A 103 -8.01 7.26 -11.18
N ASP A 104 -7.65 6.63 -12.30
CA ASP A 104 -8.08 7.06 -13.64
C ASP A 104 -9.61 7.12 -13.80
N LYS A 105 -10.33 6.18 -13.18
CA LYS A 105 -11.80 6.20 -13.15
C LYS A 105 -12.36 7.35 -12.32
N ASN A 106 -11.62 7.90 -11.36
CA ASN A 106 -12.06 9.00 -10.50
C ASN A 106 -12.01 10.37 -11.25
N PRO A 107 -13.14 11.08 -11.38
CA PRO A 107 -13.17 12.40 -12.02
C PRO A 107 -12.30 13.46 -11.32
N GLU A 108 -12.14 13.38 -10.00
CA GLU A 108 -11.28 14.30 -9.24
C GLU A 108 -9.82 14.11 -9.58
N PHE A 109 -9.37 12.85 -9.70
CA PHE A 109 -8.03 12.54 -10.16
C PHE A 109 -7.79 13.07 -11.57
N ARG A 110 -8.72 12.88 -12.49
CA ARG A 110 -8.58 13.37 -13.88
C ARG A 110 -8.40 14.90 -13.93
N ARG A 111 -9.15 15.65 -13.10
CA ARG A 111 -8.98 17.11 -12.96
C ARG A 111 -7.62 17.47 -12.32
N PHE A 112 -7.23 16.74 -11.28
CA PHE A 112 -5.95 16.93 -10.60
C PHE A 112 -4.77 16.68 -11.55
N ALA A 113 -4.74 15.53 -12.23
CA ALA A 113 -3.71 15.16 -13.18
C ALA A 113 -3.59 16.16 -14.34
N ALA A 114 -4.72 16.64 -14.88
CA ALA A 114 -4.73 17.67 -15.91
C ALA A 114 -4.14 19.02 -15.45
N SER A 115 -4.14 19.31 -14.14
CA SER A 115 -3.48 20.49 -13.56
C SER A 115 -2.00 20.25 -13.24
N ALA A 116 -1.64 19.04 -12.85
CA ALA A 116 -0.28 18.66 -12.45
C ALA A 116 0.66 18.38 -13.65
N MET A 117 0.11 18.13 -14.84
CA MET A 117 0.85 17.81 -16.07
C MET A 117 0.96 19.00 -17.06
N LYS A 118 0.62 20.21 -16.63
CA LYS A 118 0.84 21.45 -17.40
C LYS A 118 2.24 22.00 -17.16
#